data_AF-A0AA86RSB3-F1
#
_entry.id   AF-A0AA86RSB3-F1
#
_cell.length_a   1.000
_cell.length_b   1.000
_cell.length_c   1.000
_cell.angle_alpha   90.00
_cell.angle_beta   90.00
_cell.angle_gamma   90.00
#
_symmetry.space_group_name_H-M   'P 1'
#
loop_
_entity.id
_entity.type
_entity.pdbx_description
1 polymer ?
#
loop_
_entity_poly.entity_id
_entity_poly.type
_entity_poly.pdbx_seq_one_letter_code
_entity_poly.pdbx_strand_id
1 'polypeptide(L)'
;MPRSNFASEQAINALKLAISLQLGIQSEIISNETILMQLQNPQFNWNRPAESLNQSGKSLKRWVSESFQRQINQKLTPNDHFLLVQLVQTAINNNLNVYDRQIQVQIYKQLSKTYNWQVFYSAFTNAKQTCINKKDRKKRYHGSCGVFEDVVAQVKSILEKK
;
A
#
# COMPACT_ATOMS: atom_id res chain seq x y z
N MET A 1 10.16 18.96 12.09
CA MET A 1 9.81 19.66 10.84
C MET A 1 10.93 19.44 9.82
N PRO A 2 10.64 19.20 8.54
CA PRO A 2 11.69 19.18 7.52
C PRO A 2 12.42 20.53 7.54
N ARG A 3 13.76 20.50 7.53
CA ARG A 3 14.57 21.74 7.65
C ARG A 3 14.61 22.56 6.35
N SER A 4 14.01 22.05 5.29
CA SER A 4 14.04 22.62 3.95
C SER A 4 12.64 23.13 3.55
N ASN A 5 12.53 24.44 3.32
CA ASN A 5 11.30 25.13 2.91
C ASN A 5 10.99 24.94 1.41
N PHE A 6 10.91 23.71 0.93
CA PHE A 6 10.43 23.47 -0.44
C PHE A 6 8.90 23.39 -0.45
N ALA A 7 8.27 24.19 -1.32
CA ALA A 7 6.91 23.92 -1.75
C ALA A 7 6.92 22.58 -2.50
N SER A 8 6.22 21.57 -1.96
CA SER A 8 6.39 20.17 -2.41
C SER A 8 6.07 19.99 -3.90
N GLU A 9 5.06 20.68 -4.40
CA GLU A 9 4.66 20.64 -5.82
C GLU A 9 5.74 21.20 -6.74
N GLN A 10 6.33 22.36 -6.39
CA GLN A 10 7.40 22.98 -7.17
C GLN A 10 8.64 22.10 -7.22
N ALA A 11 9.03 21.51 -6.09
CA ALA A 11 10.17 20.60 -6.02
C ALA A 11 9.94 19.33 -6.85
N ILE A 12 8.72 18.78 -6.83
CA ILE A 12 8.36 17.62 -7.66
C ILE A 12 8.41 17.99 -9.14
N ASN A 13 7.87 19.13 -9.54
CA ASN A 13 7.87 19.57 -10.93
C ASN A 13 9.29 19.81 -11.45
N ALA A 14 10.15 20.44 -10.65
CA ALA A 14 11.57 20.60 -10.99
C ALA A 14 12.28 19.26 -11.20
N LEU A 15 12.02 18.27 -10.34
CA LEU A 15 12.55 16.92 -10.49
C LEU A 15 12.02 16.23 -11.74
N LYS A 16 10.72 16.33 -12.03
CA LYS A 16 10.11 15.77 -13.25
C LYS A 16 10.72 16.37 -14.50
N LEU A 17 10.92 17.69 -14.55
CA LEU A 17 11.55 18.36 -15.69
C LEU A 17 13.00 17.92 -15.89
N ALA A 18 13.78 17.85 -14.81
CA ALA A 18 15.18 17.40 -14.89
C ALA A 18 15.28 15.95 -15.39
N ILE A 19 14.42 15.05 -14.90
CA ILE A 19 14.38 13.64 -15.32
C ILE A 19 13.85 13.49 -16.74
N SER A 20 12.83 14.27 -17.11
CA SER A 20 12.28 14.34 -18.46
C SER A 20 13.37 14.64 -19.49
N LEU A 21 14.18 15.67 -19.22
CA LEU A 21 15.31 16.05 -20.07
C LEU A 21 16.40 14.98 -20.12
N GLN A 22 16.59 14.21 -19.04
CA GLN A 22 17.57 13.13 -18.99
C GLN A 22 17.12 11.88 -19.75
N LEU A 23 15.83 11.55 -19.69
CA LEU A 23 15.27 10.33 -20.31
C LEU A 23 14.69 10.56 -21.71
N GLY A 24 14.48 11.81 -22.12
CA GLY A 24 13.80 12.15 -23.37
C GLY A 24 12.30 11.86 -23.35
N ILE A 25 11.68 11.87 -22.16
CA ILE A 25 10.28 11.51 -21.93
C ILE A 25 9.52 12.77 -21.47
N GLN A 26 8.25 12.94 -21.82
CA GLN A 26 7.44 14.08 -21.33
C GLN A 26 7.32 14.08 -19.79
N SER A 27 7.44 15.24 -19.16
CA SER A 27 7.40 15.37 -17.69
C SER A 27 6.07 14.96 -17.05
N GLU A 28 4.97 15.07 -17.80
CA GLU A 28 3.61 14.77 -17.35
C GLU A 28 3.40 13.29 -17.02
N ILE A 29 4.06 12.40 -17.76
CA ILE A 29 3.95 10.95 -17.59
C ILE A 29 4.95 10.39 -16.57
N ILE A 30 5.84 11.22 -16.02
CA ILE A 30 6.78 10.80 -14.98
C ILE A 30 6.04 10.66 -13.66
N SER A 31 5.90 9.42 -13.21
CA SER A 31 5.34 9.08 -11.90
C SER A 31 6.34 9.33 -10.77
N ASN A 32 5.83 9.43 -9.54
CA ASN A 32 6.65 9.62 -8.35
C ASN A 32 7.62 8.43 -8.13
N GLU A 33 7.22 7.22 -8.53
CA GLU A 33 8.05 6.03 -8.50
C GLU A 33 9.23 6.13 -9.46
N THR A 34 8.99 6.60 -10.69
CA THR A 34 10.05 6.86 -11.67
C THR A 34 11.02 7.91 -11.15
N ILE A 35 10.52 8.95 -10.47
CA ILE A 35 11.38 9.92 -9.79
C ILE A 35 12.29 9.21 -8.79
N LEU A 36 11.74 8.44 -7.85
CA LEU A 36 12.54 7.73 -6.84
C LEU A 36 13.60 6.81 -7.45
N MET A 37 13.26 6.08 -8.51
CA MET A 37 14.19 5.19 -9.20
C MET A 37 15.35 5.97 -9.82
N GLN A 38 15.09 7.09 -10.49
CA GLN A 38 16.15 7.92 -11.09
C GLN A 38 17.03 8.60 -10.03
N LEU A 39 16.45 8.97 -8.89
CA LEU A 39 17.20 9.56 -7.78
C LEU A 39 18.10 8.56 -7.03
N GLN A 40 17.94 7.26 -7.26
CA GLN A 40 18.89 6.24 -6.78
C GLN A 40 20.15 6.16 -7.65
N ASN A 41 20.16 6.73 -8.86
CA ASN A 41 21.33 6.75 -9.71
C ASN A 41 22.42 7.66 -9.10
N PRO A 42 23.63 7.15 -8.80
CA PRO A 42 24.72 7.95 -8.23
C PRO A 42 25.17 9.10 -9.13
N GLN A 43 24.91 9.02 -10.43
CA GLN A 43 25.23 10.07 -11.41
C GLN A 43 24.13 11.13 -11.54
N PHE A 44 23.04 11.03 -10.78
CA PHE A 44 21.97 12.03 -10.84
C PHE A 44 22.49 13.42 -10.44
N ASN A 45 22.38 14.37 -11.35
CA ASN A 45 22.83 15.74 -11.12
C ASN A 45 21.76 16.53 -10.33
N TRP A 46 21.98 16.62 -9.02
CA TRP A 46 21.09 17.33 -8.09
C TRP A 46 21.07 18.85 -8.26
N ASN A 47 22.08 19.46 -8.90
CA ASN A 47 22.15 20.91 -9.05
C ASN A 47 21.15 21.40 -10.10
N ARG A 48 20.99 20.65 -11.20
CA ARG A 48 20.09 21.02 -12.29
C ARG A 48 18.63 21.28 -11.86
N PRO A 49 17.95 20.39 -11.11
CA PRO A 49 16.62 20.69 -10.59
C PRO A 49 16.65 21.72 -9.44
N ALA A 50 17.74 21.82 -8.67
CA ALA A 50 17.81 22.75 -7.54
C ALA A 50 18.00 24.21 -7.98
N GLU A 51 18.68 24.45 -9.11
CA GLU A 51 18.85 25.77 -9.72
C GLU A 51 17.49 26.41 -10.06
N SER A 52 16.55 25.65 -10.64
CA SER A 52 15.19 26.14 -10.91
C SER A 52 14.40 26.53 -9.67
N LEU A 53 14.88 26.12 -8.48
CA LEU A 53 14.27 26.41 -7.19
C LEU A 53 15.07 27.47 -6.40
N ASN A 54 16.13 28.05 -6.98
CA ASN A 54 17.09 28.93 -6.28
C ASN A 54 17.64 28.30 -4.99
N GLN A 55 17.95 27.00 -5.02
CA GLN A 55 18.43 26.23 -3.88
C GLN A 55 19.64 25.38 -4.24
N SER A 56 20.36 24.89 -3.23
CA SER A 56 21.47 23.96 -3.46
C SER A 56 20.97 22.54 -3.74
N GLY A 57 21.70 21.79 -4.58
CA GLY A 57 21.43 20.37 -4.81
C GLY A 57 21.47 19.52 -3.52
N LYS A 58 22.32 19.89 -2.56
CA LYS A 58 22.37 19.26 -1.22
C LYS A 58 21.06 19.45 -0.45
N SER A 59 20.49 20.66 -0.48
CA SER A 59 19.20 20.97 0.15
C SER A 59 18.07 20.15 -0.47
N LEU A 60 18.03 20.06 -1.80
CA LEU A 60 17.00 19.28 -2.51
C LEU A 60 17.12 17.78 -2.24
N LYS A 61 18.35 17.24 -2.28
CA LYS A 61 18.62 15.83 -1.91
C LYS A 61 18.16 15.52 -0.49
N ARG A 62 18.43 16.42 0.46
CA ARG A 62 17.98 16.28 1.84
C ARG A 62 16.45 16.29 1.93
N TRP A 63 15.78 17.24 1.28
CA TRP A 63 14.33 17.30 1.23
C TRP A 63 13.71 16.02 0.66
N VAL A 64 14.29 15.48 -0.43
CA VAL A 64 13.83 14.22 -1.01
C VAL A 64 13.87 13.09 0.01
N SER A 65 14.98 12.94 0.74
CA SER A 65 15.12 11.89 1.76
C SER A 65 14.19 12.09 2.96
N GLU A 66 13.99 13.33 3.41
CA GLU A 66 13.26 13.62 4.65
C GLU A 66 11.74 13.77 4.44
N SER A 67 11.31 14.17 3.24
CA SER A 67 9.91 14.56 2.96
C SER A 67 9.31 13.76 1.82
N PHE A 68 9.90 13.81 0.63
CA PHE A 68 9.32 13.20 -0.57
C PHE A 68 9.25 11.67 -0.48
N GLN A 69 10.37 11.01 -0.12
CA GLN A 69 10.40 9.57 0.12
C GLN A 69 9.44 9.15 1.23
N ARG A 70 9.33 9.96 2.29
CA ARG A 70 8.39 9.69 3.37
C ARG A 70 6.95 9.77 2.88
N GLN A 71 6.57 10.80 2.14
CA GLN A 71 5.22 10.96 1.59
C GLN A 71 4.82 9.78 0.69
N ILE A 72 5.73 9.33 -0.17
CA ILE A 72 5.47 8.19 -1.06
C ILE A 72 5.35 6.89 -0.26
N ASN A 73 6.24 6.66 0.71
CA ASN A 73 6.28 5.43 1.48
C ASN A 73 5.28 5.42 2.66
N GLN A 74 4.51 6.49 2.84
CA GLN A 74 3.54 6.66 3.92
C GLN A 74 2.14 6.11 3.61
N LYS A 75 1.85 5.74 2.35
CA LYS A 75 0.56 5.19 1.96
C LYS A 75 0.75 3.95 1.09
N LEU A 76 0.02 2.88 1.40
CA LEU A 76 -0.01 1.72 0.52
C LEU A 76 -0.75 2.08 -0.78
N THR A 77 -0.28 1.52 -1.89
CA THR A 77 -1.05 1.55 -3.13
C THR A 77 -2.36 0.75 -2.95
N PRO A 78 -3.42 1.05 -3.71
CA PRO A 78 -4.65 0.26 -3.68
C PRO A 78 -4.41 -1.23 -3.97
N ASN A 79 -3.51 -1.52 -4.92
CA ASN A 79 -3.15 -2.89 -5.29
C ASN A 79 -2.44 -3.63 -4.15
N ASP A 80 -1.47 -2.98 -3.48
CA ASP A 80 -0.81 -3.59 -2.32
C ASP A 80 -1.74 -3.73 -1.13
N HIS A 81 -2.71 -2.84 -0.96
CA HIS A 81 -3.73 -3.00 0.07
C HIS A 81 -4.59 -4.24 -0.19
N PHE A 82 -5.01 -4.45 -1.43
CA PHE A 82 -5.76 -5.65 -1.82
C PHE A 82 -4.92 -6.94 -1.64
N LEU A 83 -3.67 -6.93 -2.11
CA LEU A 83 -2.74 -8.05 -1.94
C LEU A 83 -2.51 -8.37 -0.46
N LEU A 84 -2.29 -7.34 0.37
CA LEU A 84 -2.12 -7.48 1.81
C LEU A 84 -3.30 -8.22 2.45
N VAL A 85 -4.54 -7.83 2.10
CA VAL A 85 -5.75 -8.49 2.60
C VAL A 85 -5.80 -9.96 2.18
N GLN A 86 -5.45 -10.28 0.93
CA GLN A 86 -5.41 -11.65 0.45
C GLN A 86 -4.35 -12.51 1.16
N LEU A 87 -3.15 -11.97 1.37
CA LEU A 87 -2.06 -12.67 2.06
C LEU A 87 -2.41 -12.94 3.52
N VAL A 88 -2.98 -11.95 4.21
CA VAL A 88 -3.45 -12.10 5.59
C VAL A 88 -4.58 -13.14 5.67
N GLN A 89 -5.54 -13.09 4.74
CA GLN A 89 -6.64 -14.05 4.69
C GLN A 89 -6.13 -15.48 4.47
N THR A 90 -5.15 -15.65 3.56
CA THR A 90 -4.53 -16.95 3.28
C THR A 90 -3.79 -17.48 4.51
N ALA A 91 -3.02 -16.64 5.20
CA ALA A 91 -2.34 -17.03 6.42
C ALA A 91 -3.32 -17.47 7.53
N ILE A 92 -4.42 -16.74 7.72
CA ILE A 92 -5.48 -17.08 8.70
C ILE A 92 -6.21 -18.38 8.33
N ASN A 93 -6.39 -18.67 7.03
CA ASN A 93 -7.02 -19.90 6.57
C ASN A 93 -6.10 -21.11 6.75
N ASN A 94 -4.79 -20.92 6.57
CA ASN A 94 -3.77 -21.94 6.80
C ASN A 94 -3.41 -22.14 8.29
N ASN A 95 -4.20 -21.56 9.20
CA ASN A 95 -3.98 -21.59 10.65
C ASN A 95 -2.57 -21.10 11.08
N LEU A 96 -1.96 -20.21 10.30
CA LEU A 96 -0.69 -19.58 10.66
C LEU A 96 -0.91 -18.52 11.75
N ASN A 97 0.06 -18.39 12.64
CA ASN A 97 0.05 -17.34 13.64
C ASN A 97 0.50 -16.00 13.04
N VAL A 98 -0.48 -15.19 12.60
CA VAL A 98 -0.25 -13.84 12.04
C VAL A 98 0.31 -12.83 13.05
N TYR A 99 0.38 -13.16 14.34
CA TYR A 99 1.10 -12.36 15.34
C TYR A 99 2.61 -12.57 15.30
N ASP A 100 3.08 -13.64 14.66
CA ASP A 100 4.50 -13.89 14.50
C ASP A 100 5.14 -12.83 13.60
N ARG A 101 6.21 -12.23 14.10
CA ARG A 101 7.02 -11.25 13.37
C ARG A 101 7.57 -11.82 12.08
N GLN A 102 7.89 -13.12 12.02
CA GLN A 102 8.39 -13.75 10.80
C GLN A 102 7.35 -13.72 9.68
N ILE A 103 6.09 -14.02 9.99
CA ILE A 103 4.99 -13.97 9.03
C ILE A 103 4.73 -12.53 8.57
N GLN A 104 4.75 -11.56 9.49
CA GLN A 104 4.60 -10.15 9.15
C GLN A 104 5.70 -9.67 8.20
N VAL A 105 6.96 -10.07 8.44
CA VAL A 105 8.09 -9.75 7.56
C VAL A 105 7.95 -10.43 6.20
N GLN A 106 7.49 -11.68 6.14
CA GLN A 106 7.24 -12.38 4.88
C GLN A 106 6.19 -11.67 4.03
N ILE A 107 5.05 -11.30 4.64
CA ILE A 107 3.98 -10.55 3.96
C ILE A 107 4.49 -9.18 3.50
N TYR A 108 5.22 -8.47 4.36
CA TYR A 108 5.80 -7.17 4.02
C TYR A 108 6.73 -7.24 2.80
N LYS A 109 7.56 -8.29 2.69
CA LYS A 109 8.47 -8.51 1.56
C LYS A 109 7.76 -8.81 0.23
N GLN A 110 6.50 -9.25 0.27
CA GLN A 110 5.72 -9.54 -0.93
C GLN A 110 5.03 -8.31 -1.52
N LEU A 111 5.05 -7.17 -0.81
CA LEU A 111 4.47 -5.93 -1.32
C LEU A 111 5.38 -5.31 -2.39
N SER A 112 4.76 -4.58 -3.33
CA SER A 112 5.47 -4.05 -4.50
C SER A 112 6.51 -2.97 -4.19
N LYS A 113 6.43 -2.34 -3.01
CA LYS A 113 7.28 -1.21 -2.60
C LYS A 113 7.80 -1.38 -1.17
N THR A 114 8.89 -0.68 -0.89
CA THR A 114 9.42 -0.52 0.48
C THR A 114 8.61 0.54 1.24
N TYR A 115 7.62 0.09 2.01
CA TYR A 115 6.80 0.97 2.84
C TYR A 115 7.47 1.30 4.18
N ASN A 116 7.04 2.36 4.85
CA ASN A 116 7.40 2.50 6.26
C ASN A 116 6.76 1.35 7.07
N TRP A 117 7.52 0.70 7.95
CA TRP A 117 7.02 -0.40 8.78
C TRP A 117 5.75 -0.02 9.56
N GLN A 118 5.64 1.20 10.07
CA GLN A 118 4.46 1.67 10.81
C GLN A 118 3.21 1.70 9.93
N VAL A 119 3.36 2.09 8.66
CA VAL A 119 2.28 2.18 7.68
C VAL A 119 1.80 0.78 7.31
N PHE A 120 2.75 -0.12 7.03
CA PHE A 120 2.47 -1.52 6.83
C PHE A 120 1.73 -2.11 8.04
N TYR A 121 2.24 -1.90 9.25
CA TYR A 121 1.69 -2.50 10.47
C TYR A 121 0.26 -2.03 10.76
N SER A 122 -0.02 -0.74 10.55
CA SER A 122 -1.37 -0.20 10.67
C SER A 122 -2.32 -0.85 9.66
N ALA A 123 -1.92 -0.91 8.39
CA ALA A 123 -2.73 -1.52 7.34
C ALA A 123 -2.94 -3.04 7.57
N PHE A 124 -1.89 -3.73 8.00
CA PHE A 124 -1.94 -5.16 8.34
C PHE A 124 -2.93 -5.42 9.48
N THR A 125 -2.93 -4.57 10.51
CA THR A 125 -3.85 -4.68 11.65
C THR A 125 -5.31 -4.52 11.20
N ASN A 126 -5.58 -3.55 10.33
CA ASN A 126 -6.93 -3.34 9.76
C ASN A 126 -7.36 -4.50 8.85
N ALA A 127 -6.47 -4.99 7.99
CA ALA A 127 -6.71 -6.14 7.13
C ALA A 127 -7.03 -7.39 7.97
N LYS A 128 -6.24 -7.65 9.01
CA LYS A 128 -6.45 -8.75 9.97
C LYS A 128 -7.83 -8.67 10.61
N GLN A 129 -8.19 -7.53 11.18
CA GLN A 129 -9.49 -7.35 11.84
C GLN A 129 -10.65 -7.62 10.86
N THR A 130 -10.50 -7.15 9.62
CA THR A 130 -11.48 -7.39 8.56
C THR A 130 -11.62 -8.87 8.23
N CYS A 131 -10.51 -9.60 8.12
CA CYS A 131 -10.51 -11.03 7.83
C CYS A 131 -11.09 -11.87 8.97
N ILE A 132 -10.76 -11.56 10.23
CA ILE A 132 -11.32 -12.24 11.42
C ILE A 132 -12.82 -12.01 11.48
N ASN A 133 -13.27 -10.76 11.36
CA ASN A 133 -14.71 -10.43 11.36
C ASN A 133 -15.47 -11.16 10.25
N LYS A 134 -14.88 -11.33 9.06
CA LYS A 134 -15.46 -12.12 7.96
C LYS A 134 -15.54 -13.62 8.30
N LYS A 135 -14.51 -14.20 8.90
CA LYS A 135 -14.49 -15.62 9.32
C LYS A 135 -15.54 -15.88 10.40
N ASP A 136 -15.68 -14.98 11.37
CA ASP A 136 -16.67 -15.09 12.45
C ASP A 136 -18.10 -14.90 11.95
N ARG A 137 -18.34 -13.99 10.99
CA ARG A 137 -19.65 -13.88 10.33
C ARG A 137 -20.00 -15.18 9.61
N LYS A 138 -19.09 -15.78 8.83
CA LYS A 138 -19.33 -17.06 8.16
C LYS A 138 -19.68 -18.19 9.15
N LYS A 139 -19.00 -18.24 10.31
CA LYS A 139 -19.34 -19.20 11.38
C LYS A 139 -20.74 -18.97 11.96
N ARG A 140 -21.14 -17.72 12.17
CA ARG A 140 -22.50 -17.40 12.68
C ARG A 140 -23.59 -17.80 11.68
N TYR A 141 -23.36 -17.60 10.38
CA TYR A 141 -24.33 -18.02 9.35
C TYR A 141 -24.38 -19.54 9.14
N HIS A 142 -23.31 -20.28 9.43
CA HIS A 142 -23.37 -21.76 9.48
C HIS A 142 -23.99 -22.28 10.79
N GLY A 143 -23.97 -21.51 11.88
CA GLY A 143 -24.71 -21.83 13.11
C GLY A 143 -26.21 -21.52 13.04
N SER A 144 -26.66 -20.74 12.06
CA SER A 144 -28.08 -20.42 11.84
C SER A 144 -28.73 -21.25 10.72
N CYS A 145 -28.15 -22.41 10.40
CA CYS A 145 -28.70 -23.33 9.40
C CYS A 145 -29.81 -24.24 9.96
N GLY A 146 -30.24 -24.07 11.21
CA GLY A 146 -31.42 -24.76 11.75
C GLY A 146 -32.75 -24.19 11.24
N VAL A 147 -32.80 -22.93 10.80
CA VAL A 147 -34.06 -22.30 10.36
C VAL A 147 -34.34 -22.57 8.87
N PHE A 148 -33.30 -22.80 8.06
CA PHE A 148 -33.48 -23.11 6.63
C PHE A 148 -33.87 -24.57 6.40
N GLU A 149 -33.41 -25.50 7.24
CA GLU A 149 -33.80 -26.91 7.15
C GLU A 149 -35.28 -27.11 7.50
N ASP A 150 -35.80 -26.41 8.50
CA ASP A 150 -37.23 -26.45 8.87
C ASP A 150 -38.14 -25.85 7.78
N VAL A 151 -37.71 -24.76 7.12
CA VAL A 151 -38.48 -24.15 6.02
C VAL A 151 -38.45 -25.04 4.78
N VAL A 152 -37.32 -25.66 4.45
CA VAL A 152 -37.22 -26.60 3.32
C VAL A 152 -38.03 -27.89 3.59
N ALA A 153 -38.07 -28.37 4.84
CA ALA A 153 -38.90 -29.50 5.24
C ALA A 153 -40.41 -29.16 5.15
N GLN A 154 -40.82 -27.96 5.61
CA GLN A 154 -42.20 -27.48 5.47
C GLN A 154 -42.63 -27.34 4.00
N VAL A 155 -41.77 -26.80 3.14
CA VAL A 155 -42.08 -26.65 1.71
C VAL A 155 -42.19 -28.01 1.01
N LYS A 156 -41.35 -28.98 1.37
CA LYS A 156 -41.47 -30.36 0.85
C LYS A 156 -42.76 -31.05 1.28
N SER A 157 -43.18 -30.92 2.54
CA SER A 157 -44.42 -31.56 3.01
C SER A 157 -45.69 -30.97 2.38
N ILE A 158 -45.63 -29.72 1.92
CA ILE A 158 -46.74 -29.06 1.20
C ILE A 158 -46.82 -29.56 -0.25
N LEU A 159 -45.67 -29.83 -0.88
CA LEU A 159 -45.59 -30.28 -2.26
C LEU A 159 -45.92 -31.77 -2.43
N GLU A 160 -45.66 -32.61 -1.42
CA GLU A 160 -45.98 -34.05 -1.44
C GLU A 160 -47.43 -34.38 -1.05
N LYS A 161 -48.23 -33.37 -0.66
CA LYS A 161 -49.66 -33.51 -0.34
C LYS A 161 -50.61 -33.05 -1.47
N LYS A 162 -50.09 -32.82 -2.67
CA LYS A 162 -50.87 -32.61 -3.90
C LYS A 162 -50.67 -33.77 -4.85
#